data_AF-A0A8C3P299-F1
#
_entry.id   AF-A0A8C3P299-F1
#
_cell.length_a   1.000
_cell.length_b   1.000
_cell.length_c   1.000
_cell.angle_alpha   90.00
_cell.angle_beta   90.00
_cell.angle_gamma   90.00
#
_symmetry.space_group_name_H-M   'P 1'
#
loop_
_entity.id
_entity.type
_entity.pdbx_description
1 polymer ?
#
loop_
_entity_poly.entity_id
_entity_poly.type
_entity_poly.pdbx_seq_one_letter_code
_entity_poly.pdbx_strand_id
1 'polypeptide(L)'
;MGNSWVKGLVKCFLVLEQMRNALILSKHHVKCVWHYGNWRIWLGKIKEAGLEYHLAGCYLSEFRTWLREEWGRTLEDIFHEHMQELILMKFIYTSQYDNCLTYRRIYLPPSSPDDLIPPGLFKGTYGSHGLEIVMLSFHGKKAKGTKITGDPNIPAGQQTVEIDLAHPLQLPDIENLRDFSELSRIVLEVQEQVRREEQQQEQQEGEEHSQQAASQPASPLEGGGEGAEGEETAAGAEGTTQDKASASQPFVLPMGVISRNEDYPRSCRICFYGTGLIAGHGFTSPERTPGVFVLFDDDRFGFVWLELKSFSLYSRIKVSFQNAQAPSREAFDEMLKNIQSLAT
;
A
#
# COMPACT_ATOMS: atom_id res chain seq x y z
N MET A 1 -5.54 15.96 22.35
CA MET A 1 -4.71 16.46 21.24
C MET A 1 -4.81 15.57 19.98
N GLY A 2 -6.00 15.04 19.63
CA GLY A 2 -6.12 14.00 18.58
C GLY A 2 -6.78 14.39 17.25
N ASN A 3 -7.31 15.62 17.12
CA ASN A 3 -8.24 15.94 16.02
C ASN A 3 -7.69 16.90 14.95
N SER A 4 -6.48 17.47 15.15
CA SER A 4 -5.89 18.41 14.18
C SER A 4 -5.21 17.69 13.00
N TRP A 5 -4.55 16.55 13.26
CA TRP A 5 -3.88 15.74 12.24
C TRP A 5 -4.84 15.22 11.15
N VAL A 6 -6.06 14.82 11.52
CA VAL A 6 -7.05 14.27 10.58
C VAL A 6 -7.54 15.34 9.59
N LYS A 7 -7.60 16.62 10.02
CA LYS A 7 -8.03 17.73 9.15
C LYS A 7 -6.93 18.16 8.16
N GLY A 8 -5.65 18.01 8.51
CA GLY A 8 -4.52 18.20 7.58
C GLY A 8 -4.39 17.07 6.56
N LEU A 9 -4.59 15.82 6.98
CA LEU A 9 -4.49 14.62 6.13
C LEU A 9 -5.61 14.51 5.07
N VAL A 10 -6.81 15.03 5.33
CA VAL A 10 -7.89 15.08 4.32
C VAL A 10 -7.56 16.07 3.18
N LYS A 11 -6.68 17.07 3.40
CA LYS A 11 -6.15 17.93 2.32
C LYS A 11 -5.12 17.20 1.42
N CYS A 12 -4.47 16.14 1.90
CA CYS A 12 -3.49 15.37 1.12
C CYS A 12 -4.13 14.39 0.10
N PHE A 13 -5.45 14.28 0.06
CA PHE A 13 -6.16 13.15 -0.56
C PHE A 13 -6.02 13.02 -2.09
N LEU A 14 -5.45 13.99 -2.81
CA LEU A 14 -5.44 13.95 -4.29
C LEU A 14 -4.36 14.84 -4.94
N VAL A 15 -3.12 14.74 -4.48
CA VAL A 15 -2.00 15.56 -4.99
C VAL A 15 -1.35 14.95 -6.23
N LEU A 16 -1.84 13.83 -6.77
CA LEU A 16 -1.12 13.09 -7.83
C LEU A 16 -1.84 13.03 -9.18
N GLU A 17 -2.81 13.92 -9.43
CA GLU A 17 -3.55 13.93 -10.71
C GLU A 17 -2.80 14.63 -11.88
N GLN A 18 -1.68 15.33 -11.68
CA GLN A 18 -1.00 16.01 -12.82
C GLN A 18 0.53 15.98 -12.78
N MET A 19 1.13 14.82 -12.54
CA MET A 19 2.57 14.65 -12.82
C MET A 19 2.90 14.56 -14.34
N ARG A 20 1.89 14.47 -15.24
CA ARG A 20 2.11 14.37 -16.69
C ARG A 20 1.50 15.46 -17.57
N ASN A 21 0.38 16.08 -17.19
CA ASN A 21 -0.43 16.90 -18.11
C ASN A 21 -0.28 18.43 -17.99
N ALA A 22 0.64 18.94 -17.17
CA ALA A 22 0.94 20.38 -17.11
C ALA A 22 1.64 20.94 -18.38
N LEU A 23 1.69 20.18 -19.50
CA LEU A 23 2.24 20.63 -20.77
C LEU A 23 1.18 21.13 -21.78
N ILE A 24 -0.11 20.98 -21.50
CA ILE A 24 -1.16 21.42 -22.43
C ILE A 24 -2.29 22.04 -21.62
N LEU A 25 -2.17 23.34 -21.32
CA LEU A 25 -3.25 24.33 -21.24
C LEU A 25 -2.78 25.55 -20.45
N SER A 26 -2.27 26.56 -21.16
CA SER A 26 -2.55 27.98 -20.91
C SER A 26 -1.64 28.81 -21.82
N LYS A 27 -2.10 29.04 -23.05
CA LYS A 27 -1.70 30.24 -23.77
C LYS A 27 -2.54 31.38 -23.19
N HIS A 28 -1.87 32.42 -22.72
CA HIS A 28 -2.39 33.74 -22.36
C HIS A 28 -2.84 33.95 -20.90
N HIS A 29 -1.89 33.94 -19.99
CA HIS A 29 -1.59 35.05 -19.07
C HIS A 29 -0.24 34.74 -18.45
N VAL A 30 0.58 35.76 -18.17
CA VAL A 30 1.97 35.61 -17.70
C VAL A 30 2.02 34.81 -16.40
N LYS A 31 2.15 33.49 -16.53
CA LYS A 31 2.43 32.54 -15.46
C LYS A 31 3.79 31.94 -15.79
N CYS A 32 4.73 32.06 -14.86
CA CYS A 32 6.03 31.38 -14.95
C CYS A 32 5.79 29.91 -15.30
N VAL A 33 6.25 29.51 -16.47
CA VAL A 33 6.18 28.12 -16.95
C VAL A 33 7.27 27.36 -16.20
N TRP A 34 6.86 26.55 -15.21
CA TRP A 34 7.76 25.75 -14.39
C TRP A 34 8.10 24.45 -15.12
N HIS A 35 9.28 24.38 -15.72
CA HIS A 35 9.75 23.16 -16.39
C HIS A 35 10.22 22.11 -15.36
N TYR A 36 9.55 20.94 -15.38
CA TYR A 36 9.76 19.75 -14.53
C TYR A 36 11.20 19.18 -14.59
N GLY A 37 11.99 19.56 -15.60
CA GLY A 37 13.34 19.03 -15.84
C GLY A 37 14.46 19.64 -14.98
N ASN A 38 14.21 20.69 -14.19
CA ASN A 38 15.28 21.45 -13.53
C ASN A 38 15.06 21.76 -12.05
N TRP A 39 14.23 20.97 -11.36
CA TRP A 39 13.88 21.19 -9.95
C TRP A 39 15.10 21.14 -9.01
N ARG A 40 16.12 20.32 -9.30
CA ARG A 40 17.40 20.29 -8.56
C ARG A 40 18.20 21.58 -8.71
N ILE A 41 18.22 22.17 -9.91
CA ILE A 41 18.86 23.47 -10.15
C ILE A 41 18.10 24.58 -9.42
N TRP A 42 16.78 24.50 -9.36
CA TRP A 42 15.96 25.47 -8.65
C TRP A 42 16.05 25.35 -7.12
N LEU A 43 16.04 24.14 -6.57
CA LEU A 43 16.34 23.90 -5.15
C LEU A 43 17.76 24.32 -4.77
N GLY A 44 18.73 24.07 -5.66
CA GLY A 44 20.09 24.59 -5.53
C GLY A 44 20.12 26.11 -5.39
N LYS A 45 19.34 26.83 -6.23
CA LYS A 45 19.21 28.29 -6.15
C LYS A 45 18.49 28.78 -4.88
N ILE A 46 17.51 28.03 -4.37
CA ILE A 46 16.86 28.35 -3.08
C ILE A 46 17.81 28.13 -1.90
N LYS A 47 18.63 27.08 -1.95
CA LYS A 47 19.65 26.80 -0.93
C LYS A 47 20.78 27.83 -0.96
N GLU A 48 21.25 28.22 -2.15
CA GLU A 48 22.30 29.25 -2.33
C GLU A 48 21.85 30.66 -1.92
N ALA A 49 20.58 31.01 -2.16
CA ALA A 49 20.03 32.32 -1.79
C ALA A 49 19.49 32.38 -0.35
N GLY A 50 19.34 31.24 0.33
CA GLY A 50 18.60 31.12 1.59
C GLY A 50 17.09 31.06 1.36
N LEU A 51 16.40 30.16 2.08
CA LEU A 51 14.95 29.93 1.98
C LEU A 51 14.12 31.22 2.13
N GLU A 52 14.64 32.19 2.87
CA GLU A 52 14.07 33.52 3.11
C GLU A 52 14.05 34.44 1.88
N TYR A 53 14.96 34.26 0.92
CA TYR A 53 15.06 35.15 -0.25
C TYR A 53 14.12 34.79 -1.41
N HIS A 54 13.58 33.56 -1.46
CA HIS A 54 12.71 33.10 -2.57
C HIS A 54 11.24 32.94 -2.17
N LEU A 55 10.95 32.75 -0.89
CA LEU A 55 9.58 32.77 -0.40
C LEU A 55 9.30 34.18 0.13
N ALA A 56 8.38 34.90 -0.51
CA ALA A 56 7.87 36.16 0.06
C ALA A 56 7.45 35.92 1.53
N GLY A 57 7.60 36.90 2.42
CA GLY A 57 7.45 36.69 3.86
C GLY A 57 6.15 35.98 4.29
N CYS A 58 5.06 36.14 3.54
CA CYS A 58 3.82 35.37 3.73
C CYS A 58 3.99 33.87 3.45
N TYR A 59 4.61 33.50 2.33
CA TYR A 59 4.78 32.12 1.89
C TYR A 59 5.78 31.34 2.77
N LEU A 60 6.77 32.01 3.36
CA LEU A 60 7.63 31.41 4.37
C LEU A 60 6.87 31.13 5.68
N SER A 61 5.98 32.03 6.09
CA SER A 61 5.11 31.81 7.26
C SER A 61 4.13 30.67 7.03
N GLU A 62 3.56 30.57 5.83
CA GLU A 62 2.71 29.45 5.41
C GLU A 62 3.48 28.13 5.45
N PHE A 63 4.70 28.08 4.90
CA PHE A 63 5.55 26.90 4.95
C PHE A 63 5.87 26.47 6.39
N ARG A 64 6.28 27.41 7.25
CA ARG A 64 6.59 27.11 8.67
C ARG A 64 5.36 26.60 9.43
N THR A 65 4.17 27.13 9.11
CA THR A 65 2.91 26.67 9.72
C THR A 65 2.57 25.26 9.24
N TRP A 66 2.59 25.03 7.93
CA TRP A 66 2.35 23.72 7.32
C TRP A 66 3.33 22.66 7.82
N LEU A 67 4.62 22.99 7.93
CA LEU A 67 5.65 22.07 8.43
C LEU A 67 5.40 21.67 9.88
N ARG A 68 4.97 22.62 10.72
CA ARG A 68 4.61 22.33 12.11
C ARG A 68 3.39 21.42 12.20
N GLU A 69 2.40 21.61 11.34
CA GLU A 69 1.17 20.79 11.32
C GLU A 69 1.44 19.37 10.82
N GLU A 70 2.21 19.21 9.75
CA GLU A 70 2.46 17.91 9.11
C GLU A 70 3.58 17.11 9.79
N TRP A 71 4.59 17.77 10.34
CA TRP A 71 5.80 17.12 10.87
C TRP A 71 6.07 17.39 12.34
N GLY A 72 5.50 18.46 12.91
CA GLY A 72 5.75 18.85 14.32
C GLY A 72 7.20 19.24 14.62
N ARG A 73 8.02 19.50 13.60
CA ARG A 73 9.46 19.82 13.68
C ARG A 73 9.79 21.03 12.83
N THR A 74 10.92 21.68 13.07
CA THR A 74 11.44 22.68 12.13
C THR A 74 12.22 21.99 11.00
N LEU A 75 12.59 22.74 9.96
CA LEU A 75 13.33 22.18 8.83
C LEU A 75 14.76 21.81 9.24
N GLU A 76 15.34 22.59 10.15
CA GLU A 76 16.68 22.40 10.71
C GLU A 76 16.78 21.15 11.58
N ASP A 77 15.68 20.76 12.24
CA ASP A 77 15.58 19.52 13.03
C ASP A 77 15.49 18.26 12.17
N ILE A 78 15.35 18.41 10.85
CA ILE A 78 15.28 17.30 9.90
C ILE A 78 16.68 17.06 9.34
N PHE A 79 17.40 16.11 9.93
CA PHE A 79 18.82 15.85 9.65
C PHE A 79 19.17 15.41 8.22
N HIS A 80 18.21 14.92 7.44
CA HIS A 80 18.47 14.41 6.10
C HIS A 80 18.09 15.43 5.02
N GLU A 81 19.10 15.92 4.29
CA GLU A 81 18.92 16.90 3.22
C GLU A 81 17.89 16.44 2.16
N HIS A 82 17.96 15.17 1.74
CA HIS A 82 17.01 14.63 0.78
C HIS A 82 15.56 14.68 1.29
N MET A 83 15.34 14.49 2.59
CA MET A 83 14.03 14.58 3.21
C MET A 83 13.52 16.02 3.22
N GLN A 84 14.39 16.99 3.51
CA GLN A 84 14.06 18.41 3.41
C GLN A 84 13.63 18.78 1.97
N GLU A 85 14.32 18.27 0.95
CA GLU A 85 13.97 18.49 -0.45
C GLU A 85 12.58 17.95 -0.80
N LEU A 86 12.28 16.72 -0.38
CA LEU A 86 10.97 16.10 -0.59
C LEU A 86 9.85 16.87 0.12
N ILE A 87 10.10 17.35 1.33
CA ILE A 87 9.16 18.16 2.12
C ILE A 87 8.87 19.49 1.42
N LEU A 88 9.91 20.20 0.99
CA LEU A 88 9.77 21.45 0.24
C LEU A 88 9.01 21.24 -1.07
N MET A 89 9.36 20.20 -1.82
CA MET A 89 8.67 19.84 -3.05
C MET A 89 7.19 19.54 -2.80
N LYS A 90 6.87 18.76 -1.76
CA LYS A 90 5.48 18.46 -1.37
C LYS A 90 4.72 19.74 -1.03
N PHE A 91 5.29 20.62 -0.20
CA PHE A 91 4.65 21.89 0.16
C PHE A 91 4.36 22.74 -1.06
N ILE A 92 5.37 22.99 -1.90
CA ILE A 92 5.22 23.85 -3.07
C ILE A 92 4.16 23.28 -4.00
N TYR A 93 4.27 22.00 -4.36
CA TYR A 93 3.35 21.38 -5.30
C TYR A 93 1.90 21.35 -4.77
N THR A 94 1.70 21.01 -3.50
CA THR A 94 0.35 21.02 -2.90
C THR A 94 -0.25 22.41 -2.80
N SER A 95 0.56 23.42 -2.45
CA SER A 95 0.10 24.80 -2.35
C SER A 95 -0.33 25.40 -3.70
N GLN A 96 0.20 24.92 -4.83
CA GLN A 96 -0.19 25.42 -6.17
C GLN A 96 -1.66 25.20 -6.48
N TYR A 97 -2.29 24.19 -5.88
CA TYR A 97 -3.71 23.95 -6.08
C TYR A 97 -4.57 25.01 -5.40
N ASP A 98 -4.08 25.68 -4.35
CA ASP A 98 -4.83 26.66 -3.56
C ASP A 98 -6.26 26.18 -3.22
N ASN A 99 -6.36 24.91 -2.83
CA ASN A 99 -7.61 24.18 -2.56
C ASN A 99 -8.62 24.10 -3.74
N CYS A 100 -8.24 24.47 -4.95
CA CYS A 100 -8.99 24.21 -6.18
C CYS A 100 -8.77 22.74 -6.60
N LEU A 101 -9.47 21.83 -5.94
CA LEU A 101 -9.28 20.38 -6.04
C LEU A 101 -10.48 19.68 -6.67
N THR A 102 -10.20 18.64 -7.46
CA THR A 102 -11.19 17.66 -7.91
C THR A 102 -11.14 16.46 -6.97
N TYR A 103 -12.30 15.99 -6.51
CA TYR A 103 -12.41 14.83 -5.63
C TYR A 103 -12.97 13.63 -6.37
N ARG A 104 -12.37 12.46 -6.16
CA ARG A 104 -12.87 11.18 -6.64
C ARG A 104 -13.33 10.33 -5.47
N ARG A 105 -14.41 9.58 -5.70
CA ARG A 105 -15.00 8.71 -4.68
C ARG A 105 -14.08 7.52 -4.42
N ILE A 106 -13.81 7.26 -3.15
CA ILE A 106 -13.25 5.99 -2.68
C ILE A 106 -14.15 5.40 -1.60
N TYR A 107 -13.97 4.10 -1.35
CA TYR A 107 -14.72 3.37 -0.33
C TYR A 107 -13.79 2.70 0.67
N LEU A 108 -14.30 2.45 1.87
CA LEU A 108 -13.71 1.50 2.80
C LEU A 108 -13.87 0.08 2.25
N PRO A 109 -12.88 -0.80 2.51
CA PRO A 109 -12.93 -2.19 2.10
C PRO A 109 -14.07 -2.94 2.80
N PRO A 110 -14.79 -3.81 2.07
CA PRO A 110 -15.75 -4.72 2.71
C PRO A 110 -15.01 -5.67 3.66
N SER A 111 -15.65 -6.03 4.77
CA SER A 111 -15.11 -6.95 5.77
C SER A 111 -15.72 -8.34 5.61
N SER A 112 -14.91 -9.38 5.81
CA SER A 112 -15.32 -10.79 5.88
C SER A 112 -14.96 -11.39 7.24
N PRO A 113 -15.73 -12.35 7.79
CA PRO A 113 -15.33 -13.11 8.98
C PRO A 113 -14.02 -13.88 8.81
N ASP A 114 -13.68 -14.27 7.58
CA ASP A 114 -12.48 -15.01 7.26
C ASP A 114 -11.23 -14.12 7.08
N ASP A 115 -11.39 -12.80 7.16
CA ASP A 115 -10.27 -11.87 7.01
C ASP A 115 -9.28 -12.02 8.17
N LEU A 116 -7.98 -12.00 7.87
CA LEU A 116 -6.91 -12.17 8.86
C LEU A 116 -7.00 -11.14 10.00
N ILE A 117 -7.40 -9.91 9.67
CA ILE A 117 -7.73 -8.82 10.60
C ILE A 117 -8.81 -7.95 9.96
N PRO A 118 -9.54 -7.12 10.73
CA PRO A 118 -10.48 -6.17 10.13
C PRO A 118 -9.80 -5.31 9.05
N PRO A 119 -10.30 -5.22 7.82
CA PRO A 119 -9.70 -4.37 6.81
C PRO A 119 -9.90 -2.88 7.14
N GLY A 120 -9.22 -1.98 6.43
CA GLY A 120 -9.38 -0.54 6.66
C GLY A 120 -8.13 0.28 6.38
N LEU A 121 -8.06 1.47 6.96
CA LEU A 121 -6.99 2.44 6.72
C LEU A 121 -5.93 2.38 7.81
N PHE A 122 -4.67 2.45 7.39
CA PHE A 122 -3.48 2.39 8.25
C PHE A 122 -2.54 3.54 7.90
N LYS A 123 -1.83 4.05 8.91
CA LYS A 123 -0.70 4.96 8.75
C LYS A 123 0.56 4.13 8.68
N GLY A 124 1.30 4.22 7.58
CA GLY A 124 2.53 3.47 7.32
C GLY A 124 3.75 4.36 7.20
N THR A 125 4.93 3.88 7.61
CA THR A 125 6.20 4.59 7.41
C THR A 125 6.81 4.28 6.04
N TYR A 126 7.18 5.30 5.27
CA TYR A 126 7.78 5.23 3.93
C TYR A 126 9.11 5.99 3.84
N GLY A 127 10.05 5.68 4.74
CA GLY A 127 11.43 6.15 4.64
C GLY A 127 11.57 7.67 4.71
N SER A 128 12.12 8.29 3.66
CA SER A 128 12.28 9.75 3.52
C SER A 128 10.99 10.47 3.12
N HIS A 129 9.98 9.75 2.62
CA HIS A 129 8.69 10.33 2.25
C HIS A 129 7.78 10.59 3.46
N GLY A 130 8.11 10.00 4.61
CA GLY A 130 7.39 10.20 5.87
C GLY A 130 6.29 9.16 6.08
N LEU A 131 5.14 9.63 6.55
CA LEU A 131 3.95 8.79 6.76
C LEU A 131 3.05 8.82 5.53
N GLU A 132 2.54 7.66 5.14
CA GLU A 132 1.51 7.51 4.11
C GLU A 132 0.29 6.78 4.66
N ILE A 133 -0.89 7.05 4.11
CA ILE A 133 -2.10 6.29 4.37
C ILE A 133 -2.18 5.13 3.38
N VAL A 134 -2.31 3.91 3.90
CA VAL A 134 -2.51 2.70 3.12
C VAL A 134 -3.81 2.03 3.52
N MET A 135 -4.60 1.63 2.53
CA MET A 135 -5.81 0.83 2.71
C MET A 135 -5.49 -0.65 2.56
N LEU A 136 -5.73 -1.42 3.62
CA LEU A 136 -5.66 -2.87 3.62
C LEU A 136 -7.02 -3.46 3.24
N SER A 137 -7.05 -4.31 2.21
CA SER A 137 -8.25 -5.00 1.72
C SER A 137 -7.97 -6.47 1.42
N PHE A 138 -8.98 -7.34 1.51
CA PHE A 138 -8.85 -8.80 1.32
C PHE A 138 -9.58 -9.29 0.07
N HIS A 139 -8.90 -10.16 -0.67
CA HIS A 139 -9.25 -10.63 -2.02
C HIS A 139 -8.99 -12.14 -2.11
N GLY A 140 -9.83 -12.93 -1.42
CA GLY A 140 -9.64 -14.38 -1.30
C GLY A 140 -8.36 -14.68 -0.52
N LYS A 141 -7.43 -15.43 -1.13
CA LYS A 141 -6.13 -15.77 -0.53
C LYS A 141 -5.08 -14.66 -0.63
N LYS A 142 -5.45 -13.45 -1.06
CA LYS A 142 -4.54 -12.31 -1.16
C LYS A 142 -5.04 -11.15 -0.32
N ALA A 143 -4.14 -10.48 0.38
CA ALA A 143 -4.41 -9.15 0.93
C ALA A 143 -3.65 -8.08 0.14
N LYS A 144 -4.24 -6.91 -0.02
CA LYS A 144 -3.69 -5.81 -0.83
C LYS A 144 -3.62 -4.55 0.01
N GLY A 145 -2.46 -3.92 0.02
CA GLY A 145 -2.24 -2.58 0.53
C GLY A 145 -2.23 -1.58 -0.62
N THR A 146 -3.25 -0.72 -0.69
CA THR A 146 -3.37 0.33 -1.70
C THR A 146 -3.05 1.69 -1.10
N LYS A 147 -2.20 2.48 -1.75
CA LYS A 147 -1.86 3.82 -1.29
C LYS A 147 -3.06 4.76 -1.43
N ILE A 148 -3.52 5.33 -0.32
CA ILE A 148 -4.50 6.43 -0.32
C ILE A 148 -3.79 7.77 -0.43
N THR A 149 -2.66 7.91 0.25
CA THR A 149 -1.66 8.94 -0.05
C THR A 149 -0.41 8.24 -0.58
N GLY A 150 0.37 8.94 -1.38
CA GLY A 150 1.60 8.39 -1.93
C GLY A 150 2.61 9.45 -2.25
N ASP A 151 3.67 9.00 -2.89
CA ASP A 151 4.87 9.78 -3.12
C ASP A 151 5.28 9.72 -4.61
N PRO A 152 6.28 10.49 -5.04
CA PRO A 152 6.71 10.50 -6.44
C PRO A 152 7.27 9.16 -6.95
N ASN A 153 7.64 8.23 -6.07
CA ASN A 153 8.12 6.91 -6.45
C ASN A 153 6.93 5.96 -6.62
N ILE A 154 6.11 5.80 -5.59
CA ILE A 154 4.86 5.03 -5.65
C ILE A 154 3.68 5.97 -5.37
N PRO A 155 2.95 6.38 -6.43
CA PRO A 155 1.81 7.28 -6.32
C PRO A 155 0.64 6.74 -5.50
N ALA A 156 -0.21 7.64 -5.03
CA ALA A 156 -1.55 7.31 -4.53
C ALA A 156 -2.36 6.57 -5.61
N GLY A 157 -3.20 5.63 -5.20
CA GLY A 157 -3.94 4.72 -6.08
C GLY A 157 -3.19 3.42 -6.40
N GLN A 158 -1.86 3.41 -6.33
CA GLN A 158 -1.07 2.21 -6.62
C GLN A 158 -1.10 1.19 -5.48
N GLN A 159 -1.01 -0.09 -5.84
CA GLN A 159 -0.85 -1.18 -4.90
C GLN A 159 0.61 -1.24 -4.41
N THR A 160 0.85 -0.80 -3.18
CA THR A 160 2.20 -0.74 -2.61
C THR A 160 2.66 -2.08 -2.04
N VAL A 161 1.74 -2.90 -1.53
CA VAL A 161 2.05 -4.25 -1.02
C VAL A 161 0.96 -5.24 -1.43
N GLU A 162 1.35 -6.47 -1.75
CA GLU A 162 0.47 -7.63 -1.85
C GLU A 162 0.99 -8.70 -0.90
N ILE A 163 0.09 -9.33 -0.15
CA ILE A 163 0.39 -10.39 0.80
C ILE A 163 -0.27 -11.66 0.29
N ASP A 164 0.51 -12.72 0.21
CA ASP A 164 0.02 -14.05 -0.13
C ASP A 164 -0.34 -14.80 1.16
N LEU A 165 -1.64 -14.94 1.39
CA LEU A 165 -2.18 -15.59 2.59
C LEU A 165 -2.13 -17.12 2.50
N ALA A 166 -1.82 -17.69 1.33
CA ALA A 166 -1.62 -19.13 1.17
C ALA A 166 -0.23 -19.57 1.62
N HIS A 167 0.72 -18.63 1.71
CA HIS A 167 2.14 -18.91 1.96
C HIS A 167 2.61 -18.28 3.29
N PRO A 168 2.20 -18.84 4.44
CA PRO A 168 2.71 -18.41 5.74
C PRO A 168 4.21 -18.69 5.85
N LEU A 169 4.94 -17.71 6.39
CA LEU A 169 6.36 -17.82 6.65
C LEU A 169 6.59 -18.29 8.09
N GLN A 170 7.32 -19.40 8.22
CA GLN A 170 7.86 -19.84 9.50
C GLN A 170 9.13 -19.03 9.79
N LEU A 171 9.04 -18.09 10.73
CA LEU A 171 10.23 -17.37 11.16
C LEU A 171 11.13 -18.29 11.98
N PRO A 172 12.46 -18.17 11.84
CA PRO A 172 13.38 -18.87 12.71
C PRO A 172 13.32 -18.28 14.14
N ASP A 173 14.03 -18.90 15.08
CA ASP A 173 14.16 -18.35 16.44
C ASP A 173 14.77 -16.93 16.44
N ILE A 174 14.68 -16.26 17.59
CA ILE A 174 15.11 -14.86 17.73
C ILE A 174 16.60 -14.63 17.45
N GLU A 175 17.45 -15.64 17.64
CA GLU A 175 18.90 -15.53 17.39
C GLU A 175 19.17 -15.55 15.89
N ASN A 176 18.55 -16.50 15.19
CA ASN A 176 18.64 -16.66 13.74
C ASN A 176 17.88 -15.56 12.98
N LEU A 177 16.79 -15.03 13.52
CA LEU A 177 16.05 -13.91 12.91
C LEU A 177 16.87 -12.62 12.84
N ARG A 178 17.92 -12.48 13.68
CA ARG A 178 18.87 -11.36 13.57
C ARG A 178 19.77 -11.48 12.35
N ASP A 179 19.94 -12.65 11.77
CA ASP A 179 20.68 -12.84 10.52
C ASP A 179 19.79 -12.53 9.32
N PHE A 180 20.12 -11.43 8.63
CA PHE A 180 19.43 -11.03 7.42
C PHE A 180 19.53 -12.08 6.31
N SER A 181 20.64 -12.82 6.24
CA SER A 181 20.88 -13.82 5.20
C SER A 181 19.90 -14.99 5.34
N GLU A 182 19.61 -15.39 6.58
CA GLU A 182 18.68 -16.47 6.86
C GLU A 182 17.24 -16.06 6.53
N LEU A 183 16.82 -14.84 6.93
CA LEU A 183 15.52 -14.31 6.51
C LEU A 183 15.41 -14.25 4.98
N SER A 184 16.45 -13.75 4.31
CA SER A 184 16.48 -13.66 2.85
C SER A 184 16.35 -15.04 2.19
N ARG A 185 17.04 -16.06 2.71
CA ARG A 185 16.98 -17.43 2.18
C ARG A 185 15.55 -17.96 2.23
N ILE A 186 14.89 -17.86 3.38
CA ILE A 186 13.52 -18.34 3.59
C ILE A 186 12.54 -17.64 2.63
N VAL A 187 12.65 -16.32 2.48
CA VAL A 187 11.76 -15.55 1.61
C VAL A 187 11.94 -15.92 0.14
N LEU A 188 13.18 -16.08 -0.33
CA LEU A 188 13.47 -16.42 -1.72
C LEU A 188 13.08 -17.87 -2.05
N GLU A 189 13.17 -18.80 -1.08
CA GLU A 189 12.66 -20.16 -1.24
C GLU A 189 11.14 -20.19 -1.46
N VAL A 190 10.39 -19.41 -0.66
CA VAL A 190 8.93 -19.30 -0.84
C VAL A 190 8.59 -18.56 -2.12
N GLN A 191 9.33 -17.52 -2.52
CA GLN A 191 9.14 -16.86 -3.81
C GLN A 191 9.27 -17.84 -4.98
N GLU A 192 10.28 -18.71 -4.95
CA GLU A 192 10.48 -19.71 -6.00
C GLU A 192 9.38 -20.77 -5.99
N GLN A 193 8.86 -21.15 -4.81
CA GLN A 193 7.68 -22.01 -4.71
C GLN A 193 6.45 -21.35 -5.35
N VAL A 194 6.12 -20.12 -4.95
CA VAL A 194 4.98 -19.36 -5.49
C VAL A 194 5.07 -19.26 -7.02
N ARG A 195 6.25 -18.92 -7.54
CA ARG A 195 6.50 -18.82 -8.99
C ARG A 195 6.24 -20.14 -9.73
N ARG A 196 6.58 -21.30 -9.12
CA ARG A 196 6.32 -22.62 -9.70
C ARG A 196 4.83 -22.96 -9.69
N GLU A 197 4.14 -22.64 -8.61
CA GLU A 197 2.69 -22.88 -8.48
C GLU A 197 1.90 -22.04 -9.50
N GLU A 198 2.25 -20.77 -9.68
CA GLU A 198 1.65 -19.89 -10.68
C GLU A 198 1.86 -20.42 -12.10
N GLN A 199 3.08 -20.88 -12.44
CA GLN A 199 3.36 -21.46 -13.76
C GLN A 199 2.60 -22.77 -14.03
N GLN A 200 2.38 -23.59 -13.00
CA GLN A 200 1.61 -24.83 -13.14
C GLN A 200 0.12 -24.55 -13.33
N GLN A 201 -0.42 -23.55 -12.63
CA GLN A 201 -1.82 -23.12 -12.80
C GLN A 201 -2.06 -22.56 -14.21
N GLU A 202 -1.16 -21.70 -14.71
CA GLU A 202 -1.26 -21.16 -16.08
C GLU A 202 -1.21 -22.25 -17.15
N GLN A 203 -0.40 -23.30 -16.95
CA GLN A 203 -0.34 -24.45 -17.86
C GLN A 203 -1.62 -25.30 -17.82
N GLN A 204 -2.17 -25.54 -16.63
CA GLN A 204 -3.41 -26.31 -16.46
C GLN A 204 -4.62 -25.57 -17.06
N GLU A 205 -4.76 -24.27 -16.81
CA GLU A 205 -5.84 -23.45 -17.41
C GLU A 205 -5.71 -23.36 -18.95
N GLY A 206 -4.47 -23.29 -19.46
CA GLY A 206 -4.20 -23.31 -20.89
C GLY A 206 -4.55 -24.65 -21.57
N GLU A 207 -4.31 -25.77 -20.88
CA GLU A 207 -4.66 -27.12 -21.35
C GLU A 207 -6.17 -27.39 -21.29
N GLU A 208 -6.88 -26.94 -20.24
CA GLU A 208 -8.34 -27.05 -20.16
C GLU A 208 -9.05 -26.23 -21.25
N HIS A 209 -8.57 -25.01 -21.54
CA HIS A 209 -9.14 -24.17 -22.60
C HIS A 209 -8.86 -24.72 -24.01
N SER A 210 -7.77 -25.48 -24.20
CA SER A 210 -7.48 -26.15 -25.48
C SER A 210 -8.19 -27.50 -25.65
N GLN A 211 -8.52 -28.20 -24.55
CA GLN A 211 -9.38 -29.39 -24.58
C GLN A 211 -10.86 -29.06 -24.81
N GLN A 212 -11.37 -27.93 -24.30
CA GLN A 212 -12.72 -27.45 -24.59
C GLN A 212 -12.90 -26.95 -26.05
N ALA A 213 -11.82 -26.53 -26.72
CA ALA A 213 -11.87 -26.17 -28.14
C ALA A 213 -11.90 -27.39 -29.08
N ALA A 214 -11.46 -28.57 -28.62
CA ALA A 214 -11.33 -29.78 -29.43
C ALA A 214 -12.50 -30.78 -29.30
N SER A 215 -13.51 -30.48 -28.46
CA SER A 215 -14.64 -31.37 -28.21
C SER A 215 -15.98 -30.71 -28.55
N GLN A 216 -16.25 -30.54 -29.85
CA GLN A 216 -17.62 -30.53 -30.37
C GLN A 216 -17.96 -31.90 -30.98
N PRO A 217 -19.01 -32.56 -30.47
CA PRO A 217 -19.89 -33.33 -31.33
C PRO A 217 -21.32 -32.78 -31.29
N ALA A 218 -21.99 -32.95 -32.43
CA ALA A 218 -23.34 -32.53 -32.72
C ALA A 218 -24.43 -33.17 -31.82
N SER A 219 -25.53 -32.45 -31.70
CA SER A 219 -26.85 -32.79 -31.11
C SER A 219 -27.56 -33.96 -31.85
N PRO A 220 -28.78 -34.47 -31.50
CA PRO A 220 -29.83 -33.88 -30.63
C PRO A 220 -30.79 -34.82 -29.82
N LEU A 221 -31.62 -34.17 -28.96
CA LEU A 221 -33.04 -34.43 -28.59
C LEU A 221 -33.49 -35.53 -27.59
N GLU A 222 -34.09 -35.02 -26.49
CA GLU A 222 -35.40 -35.30 -25.85
C GLU A 222 -35.81 -36.67 -25.26
N GLY A 223 -36.30 -36.60 -24.01
CA GLY A 223 -37.17 -37.59 -23.38
C GLY A 223 -37.32 -37.35 -21.88
N GLY A 224 -38.47 -36.81 -21.45
CA GLY A 224 -38.75 -36.37 -20.07
C GLY A 224 -39.10 -37.49 -19.07
N GLY A 225 -39.38 -37.06 -17.83
CA GLY A 225 -39.96 -37.91 -16.79
C GLY A 225 -39.71 -37.37 -15.37
N GLU A 226 -40.79 -36.96 -14.71
CA GLU A 226 -40.89 -36.42 -13.35
C GLU A 226 -40.62 -37.48 -12.24
N GLY A 227 -40.25 -37.01 -11.04
CA GLY A 227 -40.90 -37.48 -9.80
C GLY A 227 -40.04 -38.10 -8.69
N ALA A 228 -40.26 -37.55 -7.48
CA ALA A 228 -40.23 -38.17 -6.15
C ALA A 228 -38.93 -38.19 -5.31
N GLU A 229 -38.87 -37.22 -4.37
CA GLU A 229 -38.85 -37.33 -2.90
C GLU A 229 -38.07 -38.44 -2.15
N GLY A 230 -37.43 -37.99 -1.05
CA GLY A 230 -36.94 -38.78 0.09
C GLY A 230 -35.41 -38.91 0.12
N GLU A 231 -34.66 -38.74 1.20
CA GLU A 231 -34.97 -38.54 2.61
C GLU A 231 -33.66 -38.15 3.31
N GLU A 232 -33.76 -37.42 4.41
CA GLU A 232 -32.68 -36.98 5.29
C GLU A 232 -31.91 -38.16 5.90
N THR A 233 -30.58 -38.07 5.99
CA THR A 233 -29.85 -38.69 7.10
C THR A 233 -28.71 -37.80 7.56
N ALA A 234 -28.87 -37.30 8.78
CA ALA A 234 -27.85 -36.63 9.56
C ALA A 234 -26.80 -37.64 10.04
N ALA A 235 -25.52 -37.30 9.90
CA ALA A 235 -24.46 -37.88 10.70
C ALA A 235 -23.46 -36.77 11.04
N GLY A 236 -23.51 -36.36 12.31
CA GLY A 236 -22.64 -35.35 12.88
C GLY A 236 -21.17 -35.76 12.83
N ALA A 237 -20.34 -34.85 12.34
CA ALA A 237 -18.94 -34.79 12.70
C ALA A 237 -18.80 -33.58 13.62
N GLU A 238 -18.65 -33.88 14.91
CA GLU A 238 -18.48 -32.91 15.99
C GLU A 238 -17.38 -31.92 15.64
N GLY A 239 -17.74 -30.64 15.68
CA GLY A 239 -16.83 -29.53 15.56
C GLY A 239 -15.91 -29.49 16.79
N THR A 240 -14.67 -29.91 16.62
CA THR A 240 -13.57 -29.33 17.40
C THR A 240 -13.32 -27.92 16.87
N THR A 241 -14.08 -26.96 17.39
CA THR A 241 -13.66 -25.55 17.43
C THR A 241 -12.42 -25.46 18.32
N GLN A 242 -11.26 -25.77 17.75
CA GLN A 242 -10.00 -25.33 18.33
C GLN A 242 -9.91 -23.83 18.07
N ASP A 243 -10.27 -23.05 19.09
CA ASP A 243 -9.76 -21.70 19.31
C ASP A 243 -8.24 -21.76 19.36
N LYS A 244 -7.60 -21.83 18.19
CA LYS A 244 -6.16 -21.72 18.05
C LYS A 244 -5.84 -20.24 17.96
N ALA A 245 -5.92 -19.56 19.11
CA ALA A 245 -5.21 -18.32 19.30
C ALA A 245 -3.76 -18.59 18.87
N SER A 246 -3.35 -18.05 17.73
CA SER A 246 -1.99 -18.26 17.21
C SER A 246 -1.02 -17.81 18.32
N ALA A 247 -0.25 -18.77 18.83
CA ALA A 247 0.69 -18.48 19.89
C ALA A 247 1.67 -17.42 19.36
N SER A 248 1.65 -16.23 19.98
CA SER A 248 2.53 -15.15 19.56
C SER A 248 3.98 -15.55 19.81
N GLN A 249 4.84 -15.33 18.82
CA GLN A 249 6.27 -15.59 18.91
C GLN A 249 7.06 -14.29 19.03
N PRO A 250 8.24 -14.30 19.69
CA PRO A 250 9.15 -13.15 19.72
C PRO A 250 9.52 -12.67 18.31
N PHE A 251 9.68 -11.37 18.15
CA PHE A 251 10.05 -10.74 16.88
C PHE A 251 11.11 -9.66 17.07
N VAL A 252 12.12 -9.69 16.21
CA VAL A 252 13.16 -8.66 16.09
C VAL A 252 13.50 -8.47 14.62
N LEU A 253 13.79 -7.24 14.22
CA LEU A 253 14.28 -6.99 12.86
C LEU A 253 15.69 -7.56 12.68
N PRO A 254 16.00 -8.15 11.51
CA PRO A 254 17.36 -8.57 11.19
C PRO A 254 18.34 -7.41 11.23
N MET A 255 19.61 -7.71 11.52
CA MET A 255 20.67 -6.71 11.51
C MET A 255 20.81 -6.06 10.14
N GLY A 256 20.95 -4.73 10.12
CA GLY A 256 21.04 -3.94 8.90
C GLY A 256 19.71 -3.56 8.27
N VAL A 257 18.57 -4.08 8.77
CA VAL A 257 17.24 -3.60 8.36
C VAL A 257 16.94 -2.28 9.07
N ILE A 258 16.74 -1.23 8.29
CA ILE A 258 16.48 0.13 8.78
C ILE A 258 14.99 0.28 9.09
N SER A 259 14.65 0.77 10.28
CA SER A 259 13.30 1.22 10.61
C SER A 259 13.31 2.68 11.03
N ARG A 260 12.31 3.44 10.58
CA ARG A 260 12.06 4.81 11.06
C ARG A 260 11.43 4.85 12.44
N ASN A 261 10.82 3.76 12.89
CA ASN A 261 10.21 3.66 14.20
C ASN A 261 10.87 2.53 15.00
N GLU A 262 11.60 2.90 16.06
CA GLU A 262 12.26 1.94 16.94
C GLU A 262 11.27 1.23 17.89
N ASP A 263 10.09 1.82 18.09
CA ASP A 263 9.04 1.33 18.99
C ASP A 263 8.04 0.41 18.27
N TYR A 264 8.53 -0.56 17.49
CA TYR A 264 7.70 -1.62 16.93
C TYR A 264 7.47 -2.75 17.94
N PRO A 265 6.32 -3.49 17.87
CA PRO A 265 6.06 -4.60 18.78
C PRO A 265 7.10 -5.71 18.68
N ARG A 266 7.49 -6.28 19.83
CA ARG A 266 8.54 -7.31 19.95
C ARG A 266 8.02 -8.75 19.89
N SER A 267 6.77 -8.91 19.47
CA SER A 267 6.12 -10.20 19.29
C SER A 267 5.15 -10.12 18.12
N CYS A 268 5.14 -11.13 17.27
CA CYS A 268 4.22 -11.24 16.13
C CYS A 268 3.31 -12.47 16.26
N ARG A 269 2.14 -12.44 15.63
CA ARG A 269 1.19 -13.56 15.59
C ARG A 269 1.46 -14.51 14.43
N ILE A 270 1.74 -13.96 13.25
CA ILE A 270 1.97 -14.70 12.02
C ILE A 270 2.73 -13.84 11.01
N CYS A 271 3.48 -14.49 10.12
CA CYS A 271 4.14 -13.85 8.99
C CYS A 271 3.71 -14.51 7.69
N PHE A 272 3.68 -13.75 6.61
CA PHE A 272 3.32 -14.22 5.28
C PHE A 272 4.31 -13.70 4.26
N TYR A 273 4.51 -14.47 3.20
CA TYR A 273 5.19 -13.98 2.01
C TYR A 273 4.39 -12.82 1.42
N GLY A 274 5.09 -11.80 0.97
CA GLY A 274 4.48 -10.71 0.25
C GLY A 274 5.45 -10.06 -0.72
N THR A 275 4.92 -9.20 -1.56
CA THR A 275 5.70 -8.42 -2.51
C THR A 275 5.34 -6.96 -2.41
N GLY A 276 6.35 -6.10 -2.41
CA GLY A 276 6.20 -4.65 -2.39
C GLY A 276 6.47 -4.06 -3.77
N LEU A 277 5.67 -3.10 -4.20
CA LEU A 277 5.92 -2.34 -5.43
C LEU A 277 6.95 -1.25 -5.13
N ILE A 278 8.04 -1.23 -5.88
CA ILE A 278 9.05 -0.17 -5.87
C ILE A 278 9.17 0.45 -7.26
N ALA A 279 9.63 1.70 -7.33
CA ALA A 279 9.91 2.38 -8.59
C ALA A 279 10.91 3.52 -8.38
N GLY A 280 11.55 3.93 -9.46
CA GLY A 280 12.32 5.17 -9.51
C GLY A 280 11.44 6.41 -9.38
N HIS A 281 12.07 7.56 -9.19
CA HIS A 281 11.36 8.83 -9.09
C HIS A 281 10.53 9.11 -10.34
N GLY A 282 9.29 9.56 -10.16
CA GLY A 282 8.31 9.75 -11.23
C GLY A 282 7.65 8.45 -11.67
N PHE A 283 7.55 7.46 -10.76
CA PHE A 283 7.02 6.13 -11.01
C PHE A 283 7.66 5.42 -12.22
N THR A 284 8.99 5.52 -12.32
CA THR A 284 9.75 4.98 -13.45
C THR A 284 10.19 3.54 -13.18
N SER A 285 10.03 2.67 -14.18
CA SER A 285 10.37 1.25 -14.12
C SER A 285 9.85 0.54 -12.86
N PRO A 286 8.52 0.53 -12.63
CA PRO A 286 7.96 -0.09 -11.44
C PRO A 286 8.15 -1.61 -11.46
N GLU A 287 8.55 -2.18 -10.33
CA GLU A 287 8.78 -3.62 -10.18
C GLU A 287 8.35 -4.11 -8.79
N ARG A 288 8.03 -5.40 -8.71
CA ARG A 288 7.66 -6.05 -7.44
C ARG A 288 8.89 -6.72 -6.84
N THR A 289 9.18 -6.40 -5.60
CA THR A 289 10.28 -7.00 -4.83
C THR A 289 9.75 -7.85 -3.69
N PRO A 290 10.43 -8.95 -3.35
CA PRO A 290 9.99 -9.84 -2.29
C PRO A 290 10.14 -9.18 -0.90
N GLY A 291 9.30 -9.62 0.02
CA GLY A 291 9.31 -9.14 1.39
C GLY A 291 8.51 -10.01 2.34
N VAL A 292 8.47 -9.58 3.61
CA VAL A 292 7.77 -10.29 4.68
C VAL A 292 6.71 -9.40 5.27
N PHE A 293 5.46 -9.83 5.18
CA PHE A 293 4.39 -9.26 5.97
C PHE A 293 4.44 -9.85 7.38
N VAL A 294 4.37 -8.99 8.40
CA VAL A 294 4.42 -9.36 9.83
C VAL A 294 3.17 -8.84 10.51
N LEU A 295 2.31 -9.72 11.01
CA LEU A 295 1.16 -9.32 11.82
C LEU A 295 1.53 -9.26 13.30
N PHE A 296 1.38 -8.11 13.94
CA PHE A 296 1.65 -7.95 15.37
C PHE A 296 0.38 -8.15 16.20
N ASP A 297 -0.68 -7.42 15.84
CA ASP A 297 -1.98 -7.45 16.50
C ASP A 297 -3.08 -6.98 15.55
N ASP A 298 -4.31 -6.84 16.06
CA ASP A 298 -5.48 -6.49 15.24
C ASP A 298 -5.40 -5.09 14.61
N ASP A 299 -4.51 -4.23 15.11
CA ASP A 299 -4.35 -2.82 14.69
C ASP A 299 -2.98 -2.50 14.11
N ARG A 300 -2.02 -3.44 14.13
CA ARG A 300 -0.63 -3.20 13.72
C ARG A 300 -0.05 -4.36 12.93
N PHE A 301 0.57 -4.01 11.82
CA PHE A 301 1.36 -4.92 11.01
C PHE A 301 2.61 -4.23 10.49
N GLY A 302 3.55 -5.00 9.96
CA GLY A 302 4.76 -4.51 9.34
C GLY A 302 5.02 -5.17 7.99
N PHE A 303 5.88 -4.54 7.20
CA PHE A 303 6.41 -5.11 5.97
C PHE A 303 7.92 -4.91 5.93
N VAL A 304 8.67 -6.01 5.83
CA VAL A 304 10.12 -6.01 5.63
C VAL A 304 10.40 -6.05 4.13
N TRP A 305 10.99 -4.99 3.61
CA TRP A 305 11.41 -4.85 2.21
C TRP A 305 12.79 -5.46 2.06
N LEU A 306 12.88 -6.63 1.41
CA LEU A 306 14.11 -7.42 1.41
C LEU A 306 15.25 -6.69 0.68
N GLU A 307 14.99 -6.25 -0.56
CA GLU A 307 16.01 -5.59 -1.39
C GLU A 307 16.45 -4.22 -0.84
N LEU A 308 15.53 -3.51 -0.17
CA LEU A 308 15.81 -2.19 0.39
C LEU A 308 16.42 -2.24 1.80
N LYS A 309 16.48 -3.43 2.42
CA LYS A 309 16.81 -3.60 3.85
C LYS A 309 16.08 -2.59 4.72
N SER A 310 14.77 -2.47 4.51
CA SER A 310 13.93 -1.45 5.13
C SER A 310 12.71 -2.09 5.78
N PHE A 311 12.20 -1.47 6.84
CA PHE A 311 10.98 -1.90 7.53
C PHE A 311 9.94 -0.79 7.58
N SER A 312 8.76 -1.09 7.05
CA SER A 312 7.57 -0.25 7.17
C SER A 312 6.66 -0.76 8.27
N LEU A 313 6.35 0.09 9.25
CA LEU A 313 5.37 -0.19 10.30
C LEU A 313 4.05 0.50 9.98
N TYR A 314 2.95 -0.23 10.15
CA TYR A 314 1.59 0.23 9.89
C TYR A 314 0.75 0.16 11.16
N SER A 315 -0.01 1.23 11.42
CA SER A 315 -0.95 1.29 12.56
C SER A 315 -2.31 1.81 12.12
N ARG A 316 -3.38 1.16 12.59
CA ARG A 316 -4.76 1.44 12.19
C ARG A 316 -5.18 2.87 12.52
N ILE A 317 -5.88 3.49 11.58
CA ILE A 317 -6.61 4.74 11.80
C ILE A 317 -7.89 4.43 12.57
N LYS A 318 -7.98 4.91 13.82
CA LYS A 318 -9.12 4.68 14.73
C LYS A 318 -10.30 5.65 14.54
N VAL A 319 -10.22 6.50 13.51
CA VAL A 319 -11.28 7.46 13.19
C VAL A 319 -12.42 6.73 12.48
N SER A 320 -13.66 6.96 12.91
CA SER A 320 -14.85 6.47 12.23
C SER A 320 -15.20 7.39 11.05
N PHE A 321 -15.41 6.80 9.87
CA PHE A 321 -15.79 7.52 8.65
C PHE A 321 -17.28 7.32 8.34
N GLN A 322 -17.97 8.40 8.04
CA GLN A 322 -19.39 8.37 7.63
C GLN A 322 -19.50 8.21 6.12
N ASN A 323 -20.55 7.52 5.65
CA ASN A 323 -20.88 7.36 4.22
C ASN A 323 -19.74 6.79 3.35
N ALA A 324 -18.85 5.99 3.95
CA ALA A 324 -17.63 5.51 3.32
C ALA A 324 -17.71 4.06 2.84
N GLN A 325 -18.79 3.32 3.13
CA GLN A 325 -18.91 1.92 2.75
C GLN A 325 -19.15 1.76 1.24
N ALA A 326 -18.57 0.71 0.67
CA ALA A 326 -18.82 0.35 -0.72
C ALA A 326 -20.26 -0.19 -0.88
N PRO A 327 -20.97 0.15 -1.98
CA PRO A 327 -22.30 -0.42 -2.26
C PRO A 327 -22.28 -1.94 -2.47
N SER A 328 -21.19 -2.46 -3.04
CA SER A 328 -20.94 -3.90 -3.24
C SER A 328 -19.43 -4.16 -3.33
N ARG A 329 -19.03 -5.44 -3.34
CA ARG A 329 -17.62 -5.83 -3.51
C ARG A 329 -17.10 -5.45 -4.91
N GLU A 330 -17.93 -5.61 -5.93
CA GLU A 330 -17.62 -5.25 -7.31
C GLU A 330 -17.40 -3.73 -7.45
N ALA A 331 -18.22 -2.92 -6.78
CA ALA A 331 -18.05 -1.47 -6.75
C ALA A 331 -16.76 -1.04 -6.04
N PHE A 332 -16.33 -1.80 -5.02
CA PHE A 332 -15.03 -1.59 -4.37
C PHE A 332 -13.87 -1.93 -5.32
N ASP A 333 -13.94 -3.06 -6.02
CA ASP A 333 -12.90 -3.48 -6.96
C ASP A 333 -12.82 -2.55 -8.18
N GLU A 334 -13.96 -2.05 -8.67
CA GLU A 334 -14.01 -1.04 -9.72
C GLU A 334 -13.35 0.27 -9.25
N MET A 335 -13.66 0.71 -8.02
CA MET A 335 -13.03 1.88 -7.43
C MET A 335 -11.51 1.74 -7.34
N LEU A 336 -11.00 0.56 -6.92
CA LEU A 336 -9.56 0.27 -6.90
C LEU A 336 -8.92 0.41 -8.30
N LYS A 337 -9.55 -0.17 -9.33
CA LYS A 337 -9.07 -0.06 -10.73
C LYS A 337 -9.06 1.40 -11.20
N ASN A 338 -10.09 2.17 -10.84
CA ASN A 338 -10.23 3.57 -11.23
C ASN A 338 -9.15 4.46 -10.60
N ILE A 339 -8.85 4.28 -9.31
CA ILE A 339 -7.78 5.07 -8.66
C ILE A 339 -6.38 4.64 -9.11
N GLN A 340 -6.18 3.35 -9.43
CA GLN A 340 -4.91 2.87 -9.94
C GLN A 340 -4.63 3.39 -11.36
N SER A 341 -5.61 3.30 -12.26
CA SER A 341 -5.47 3.78 -13.65
C SER A 341 -5.27 5.29 -13.76
N LEU A 342 -5.76 6.08 -12.79
CA LEU A 342 -5.48 7.52 -12.72
C LEU A 342 -3.99 7.82 -12.49
N ALA A 343 -3.30 6.92 -11.81
CA ALA A 343 -1.93 7.08 -11.36
C ALA A 343 -0.92 6.32 -12.23
N THR A 344 -1.35 5.88 -13.41
CA THR A 344 -0.54 5.16 -14.43
C THR A 344 -0.44 6.05 -15.66
#